data_AF-A0A1H6FSD2-F1
#
_entry.id   AF-A0A1H6FSD2-F1
#
_cell.length_a   1.000
_cell.length_b   1.000
_cell.length_c   1.000
_cell.angle_alpha   90.00
_cell.angle_beta   90.00
_cell.angle_gamma   90.00
#
_symmetry.space_group_name_H-M   'P 1'
#
loop_
_entity.id
_entity.type
_entity.pdbx_description
1 polymer ?
#
loop_
_entity_poly.entity_id
_entity_poly.type
_entity_poly.pdbx_seq_one_letter_code
_entity_poly.pdbx_strand_id
1 'polypeptide(L)'
;MKKWTTLAVILALPATAAVAAVPYGSMPPGFEAPHIRTSPIAGVVNQYWYNYKADILEAEKELRSDLRHATDREDRWDAWDEWETEVVDADKDYVKEMRKKGYRSGRVTVGG
;
A
#
# COMPACT_ATOMS: atom_id res chain seq x y z
N MET A 1 42.27 23.94 24.33
CA MET A 1 40.88 23.76 24.82
C MET A 1 39.96 23.61 23.62
N LYS A 2 39.27 22.47 23.52
CA LYS A 2 38.50 22.04 22.34
C LYS A 2 37.04 22.53 22.49
N LYS A 3 36.54 23.31 21.53
CA LYS A 3 35.14 23.77 21.50
C LYS A 3 34.42 22.96 20.44
N TRP A 4 33.64 21.96 20.86
CA TRP A 4 32.79 21.20 19.96
C TRP A 4 31.43 21.89 19.91
N THR A 5 31.06 22.36 18.72
CA THR A 5 29.75 22.94 18.45
C THR A 5 28.73 21.80 18.38
N THR A 6 27.78 21.79 19.30
CA THR A 6 26.70 20.81 19.37
C THR A 6 25.76 21.02 18.19
N LEU A 7 25.72 20.08 17.25
CA LEU A 7 24.70 20.04 16.20
C LEU A 7 23.41 19.49 16.82
N ALA A 8 22.38 20.32 16.95
CA ALA A 8 21.04 19.86 17.31
C ALA A 8 20.43 19.17 16.09
N VAL A 9 20.37 17.84 16.11
CA VAL A 9 19.55 17.06 15.18
C VAL A 9 18.10 17.23 15.62
N ILE A 10 17.36 18.07 14.91
CA ILE A 10 15.90 18.10 15.00
C ILE A 10 15.42 16.81 14.31
N LEU A 11 15.08 15.79 15.11
CA LEU A 11 14.28 14.67 14.63
C LEU A 11 12.91 15.23 14.25
N ALA A 12 12.71 15.52 12.97
CA ALA A 12 11.37 15.67 12.42
C ALA A 12 10.67 14.31 12.60
N LEU A 13 9.80 14.23 13.62
CA LEU A 13 8.86 13.12 13.73
C LEU A 13 8.05 13.11 12.43
N PRO A 14 8.00 12.00 11.68
CA PRO A 14 7.08 11.92 10.55
C PRO A 14 5.68 12.05 11.13
N ALA A 15 5.00 13.16 10.81
CA ALA A 15 3.58 13.33 11.09
C ALA A 15 2.88 12.12 10.46
N THR A 16 2.48 11.17 11.30
CA THR A 16 1.73 10.01 10.85
C THR A 16 0.35 10.55 10.56
N ALA A 17 0.08 10.89 9.30
CA ALA A 17 -1.27 11.19 8.87
C ALA A 17 -2.10 9.96 9.27
N ALA A 18 -3.01 10.13 10.22
CA ALA A 18 -3.96 9.09 10.57
C ALA A 18 -4.88 8.91 9.37
N VAL A 19 -4.48 8.02 8.45
CA VAL A 19 -5.32 7.58 7.34
C VAL A 19 -6.45 6.81 8.00
N ALA A 20 -7.66 7.38 8.01
CA ALA A 20 -8.84 6.65 8.46
C ALA A 20 -8.92 5.32 7.69
N ALA A 21 -9.01 4.21 8.40
CA ALA A 21 -8.97 2.88 7.80
C ALA A 21 -10.01 2.74 6.69
N VAL A 22 -9.66 2.04 5.62
CA VAL A 22 -10.62 1.61 4.58
C VAL A 22 -11.79 0.91 5.25
N PRO A 23 -13.05 1.21 4.86
CA PRO A 23 -14.21 0.56 5.43
C PRO A 23 -14.35 -0.87 4.86
N TYR A 24 -13.42 -1.78 5.17
CA TYR A 24 -13.46 -3.17 4.69
C TYR A 24 -14.77 -3.90 5.04
N GLY A 25 -15.49 -3.46 6.08
CA GLY A 25 -16.82 -3.96 6.41
C GLY A 25 -17.94 -3.56 5.44
N SER A 26 -17.69 -2.64 4.50
CA SER A 26 -18.60 -2.25 3.42
C SER A 26 -18.21 -2.84 2.07
N MET A 27 -17.35 -3.86 2.05
CA MET A 27 -17.07 -4.62 0.82
C MET A 27 -18.35 -5.27 0.28
N PRO A 28 -18.52 -5.35 -1.05
CA PRO A 28 -19.69 -5.98 -1.63
C PRO A 28 -19.73 -7.48 -1.29
N PRO A 29 -20.92 -8.08 -1.18
CA PRO A 29 -21.03 -9.52 -0.91
C PRO A 29 -20.34 -10.35 -1.99
N GLY A 30 -19.44 -11.25 -1.57
CA GLY A 30 -18.69 -12.12 -2.48
C GLY A 30 -17.47 -11.48 -3.12
N PHE A 31 -17.16 -10.22 -2.79
CA PHE A 31 -15.93 -9.57 -3.21
C PHE A 31 -14.73 -10.11 -2.42
N GLU A 32 -13.65 -10.46 -3.11
CA GLU A 32 -12.41 -10.97 -2.51
C GLU A 32 -11.33 -9.90 -2.61
N ALA A 33 -10.95 -9.30 -1.48
CA ALA A 33 -9.90 -8.28 -1.48
C ALA A 33 -8.56 -8.85 -2.00
N PRO A 34 -7.86 -8.15 -2.91
CA PRO A 34 -6.56 -8.58 -3.40
C PRO A 34 -5.52 -8.55 -2.27
N HIS A 35 -4.44 -9.31 -2.48
CA HIS A 35 -3.35 -9.37 -1.52
C HIS A 35 -2.60 -8.03 -1.45
N ILE A 36 -2.62 -7.40 -0.27
CA ILE A 36 -1.76 -6.27 0.06
C ILE A 36 -0.54 -6.79 0.85
N ARG A 37 0.67 -6.51 0.34
CA ARG A 37 1.91 -6.92 0.99
C ARG A 37 2.08 -6.15 2.29
N THR A 38 2.24 -6.87 3.40
CA THR A 38 2.56 -6.29 4.71
C THR A 38 4.08 -6.20 4.96
N SER A 39 4.89 -6.80 4.09
CA SER A 39 6.35 -6.80 4.18
C SER A 39 7.01 -6.67 2.80
N PRO A 40 8.17 -6.01 2.70
CA PRO A 40 8.89 -5.87 1.45
C PRO A 40 9.42 -7.21 0.93
N ILE A 41 9.52 -7.34 -0.39
CA ILE A 41 10.11 -8.50 -1.05
C ILE A 41 11.57 -8.66 -0.59
N ALA A 42 11.93 -9.86 -0.12
CA ALA A 42 13.25 -10.21 0.42
C ALA A 42 13.71 -9.33 1.60
N GLY A 43 12.79 -8.67 2.31
CA GLY A 43 13.14 -7.76 3.41
C GLY A 43 13.75 -6.43 2.95
N VAL A 44 13.76 -6.14 1.64
CA VAL A 44 14.47 -4.97 1.08
C VAL A 44 13.58 -3.73 1.09
N VAL A 45 13.88 -2.81 1.99
CA VAL A 45 13.23 -1.50 2.08
C VAL A 45 13.95 -0.51 1.15
N ASN A 46 13.40 -0.28 -0.04
CA ASN A 46 13.94 0.64 -1.05
C ASN A 46 12.84 1.56 -1.61
N GLN A 47 13.18 2.43 -2.58
CA GLN A 47 12.23 3.35 -3.19
C GLN A 47 10.99 2.64 -3.76
N TYR A 48 11.15 1.47 -4.39
CA TYR A 48 10.01 0.73 -4.96
C TYR A 48 9.03 0.23 -3.90
N TRP A 49 9.52 -0.15 -2.72
CA TRP A 49 8.65 -0.48 -1.57
C TRP A 49 7.89 0.75 -1.06
N TYR A 50 8.53 1.91 -1.04
CA TYR A 50 7.85 3.15 -0.65
C TYR A 50 6.84 3.61 -1.69
N ASN A 51 7.14 3.46 -2.98
CA ASN A 51 6.19 3.73 -4.07
C ASN A 51 4.98 2.82 -3.95
N TYR A 52 5.18 1.50 -3.82
CA TYR A 52 4.08 0.54 -3.60
C TYR A 52 3.16 0.97 -2.45
N LYS A 53 3.72 1.32 -1.29
CA LYS A 53 2.91 1.80 -0.16
C LYS A 53 2.17 3.10 -0.47
N ALA A 54 2.79 4.01 -1.20
CA ALA A 54 2.14 5.25 -1.59
C ALA A 54 0.98 4.99 -2.56
N ASP A 55 1.17 4.09 -3.54
CA ASP A 55 0.14 3.69 -4.50
C ASP A 55 -1.05 3.05 -3.78
N ILE A 56 -0.80 2.14 -2.82
CA ILE A 56 -1.87 1.57 -1.98
C ILE A 56 -2.62 2.67 -1.19
N LEU A 57 -1.89 3.61 -0.57
CA LEU A 57 -2.52 4.68 0.20
C LEU A 57 -3.35 5.64 -0.66
N GLU A 58 -2.96 5.85 -1.91
CA GLU A 58 -3.73 6.66 -2.86
C GLU A 58 -4.99 5.91 -3.31
N ALA A 59 -4.88 4.64 -3.70
CA ALA A 59 -6.03 3.79 -4.03
C ALA A 59 -7.05 3.72 -2.87
N GLU A 60 -6.58 3.56 -1.63
CA GLU A 60 -7.45 3.58 -0.44
C GLU A 60 -8.10 4.96 -0.17
N LYS A 61 -7.45 6.05 -0.59
CA LYS A 61 -8.01 7.40 -0.49
C LYS A 61 -9.08 7.62 -1.55
N GLU A 62 -8.85 7.17 -2.78
CA GLU A 62 -9.80 7.25 -3.89
C GLU A 62 -11.03 6.40 -3.61
N LEU A 63 -10.86 5.12 -3.22
CA LEU A 63 -11.97 4.26 -2.77
C LEU A 63 -12.84 4.93 -1.70
N ARG A 64 -12.24 5.59 -0.70
CA ARG A 64 -13.00 6.30 0.33
C ARG A 64 -13.74 7.52 -0.21
N SER A 65 -13.17 8.20 -1.19
CA SER A 65 -13.84 9.29 -1.89
C SER A 65 -15.04 8.75 -2.67
N ASP A 66 -14.85 7.69 -3.43
CA ASP A 66 -15.88 7.15 -4.32
C ASP A 66 -17.03 6.53 -3.53
N LEU A 67 -16.74 5.79 -2.47
CA LEU A 67 -17.76 5.27 -1.56
C LEU A 67 -18.58 6.37 -0.86
N ARG A 68 -18.04 7.59 -0.69
CA ARG A 68 -18.82 8.72 -0.14
C ARG A 68 -19.78 9.30 -1.17
N HIS A 69 -19.44 9.22 -2.46
CA HIS A 69 -20.24 9.75 -3.55
C HIS A 69 -21.17 8.69 -4.17
N ALA A 70 -20.91 7.40 -3.91
CA ALA A 70 -21.72 6.29 -4.37
C ALA A 70 -23.16 6.37 -3.85
N THR A 71 -24.11 6.36 -4.77
CA THR A 71 -25.54 6.54 -4.49
C THR A 71 -26.31 5.23 -4.46
N ASP A 72 -25.83 4.23 -5.20
CA ASP A 72 -26.47 2.93 -5.27
C ASP A 72 -25.49 1.75 -5.07
N ARG A 73 -25.95 0.55 -5.39
CA ARG A 73 -25.17 -0.68 -5.22
C ARG A 73 -24.14 -0.86 -6.33
N GLU A 74 -24.45 -0.40 -7.53
CA GLU A 74 -23.58 -0.50 -8.71
C GLU A 74 -22.38 0.44 -8.51
N ASP A 75 -22.62 1.70 -8.14
CA ASP A 75 -21.56 2.67 -7.81
C ASP A 75 -20.55 2.13 -6.77
N ARG A 76 -21.06 1.40 -5.77
CA ARG A 76 -20.21 0.79 -4.74
C ARG A 76 -19.40 -0.37 -5.29
N TRP A 77 -20.00 -1.22 -6.12
CA TRP A 77 -19.30 -2.32 -6.75
C TRP A 77 -18.18 -1.81 -7.64
N ASP A 78 -18.47 -0.81 -8.46
CA ASP A 78 -17.49 -0.20 -9.37
C ASP A 78 -16.32 0.41 -8.61
N ALA A 79 -16.58 1.15 -7.52
CA ALA A 79 -15.52 1.70 -6.68
C ALA A 79 -14.60 0.62 -6.07
N TRP A 80 -15.17 -0.52 -5.66
CA TRP A 80 -14.37 -1.64 -5.13
C TRP A 80 -13.61 -2.39 -6.23
N ASP A 81 -14.18 -2.54 -7.43
CA ASP A 81 -13.55 -3.18 -8.60
C ASP A 81 -12.38 -2.34 -9.14
N GLU A 82 -12.54 -1.02 -9.18
CA GLU A 82 -11.48 -0.07 -9.54
C GLU A 82 -10.32 -0.14 -8.53
N TRP A 83 -10.64 -0.08 -7.23
CA TRP A 83 -9.65 -0.24 -6.17
C TRP A 83 -8.91 -1.59 -6.24
N GLU A 84 -9.60 -2.70 -6.55
CA GLU A 84 -8.95 -4.00 -6.75
C GLU A 84 -7.92 -3.92 -7.87
N THR A 85 -8.32 -3.36 -9.02
CA THR A 85 -7.46 -3.22 -10.20
C THR A 85 -6.20 -2.42 -9.85
N GLU A 86 -6.35 -1.30 -9.14
CA GLU A 86 -5.23 -0.45 -8.71
C GLU A 86 -4.28 -1.17 -7.76
N VAL A 87 -4.79 -1.91 -6.77
CA VAL A 87 -3.98 -2.69 -5.84
C VAL A 87 -3.20 -3.80 -6.58
N VAL A 88 -3.85 -4.48 -7.52
CA VAL A 88 -3.23 -5.54 -8.33
C VAL A 88 -2.13 -4.96 -9.23
N ASP A 89 -2.37 -3.82 -9.88
CA ASP A 89 -1.37 -3.18 -10.73
C ASP A 89 -0.20 -2.62 -9.92
N ALA A 90 -0.45 -2.04 -8.74
CA ALA A 90 0.59 -1.62 -7.81
C ALA A 90 1.48 -2.81 -7.38
N ASP A 91 0.89 -3.97 -7.03
CA ASP A 91 1.68 -5.16 -6.69
C ASP A 91 2.50 -5.66 -7.89
N LYS A 92 1.88 -5.69 -9.07
CA LYS A 92 2.52 -6.15 -10.31
C LYS A 92 3.71 -5.28 -10.69
N ASP A 93 3.59 -3.96 -10.59
CA ASP A 93 4.70 -3.05 -10.88
C ASP A 93 5.79 -3.13 -9.81
N TYR A 94 5.43 -3.23 -8.52
CA TYR A 94 6.41 -3.44 -7.46
C TYR A 94 7.20 -4.74 -7.66
N VAL A 95 6.51 -5.86 -7.92
CA VAL A 95 7.14 -7.16 -8.20
C VAL A 95 8.05 -7.08 -9.42
N LYS A 96 7.61 -6.42 -10.49
CA LYS A 96 8.37 -6.23 -11.73
C LYS A 96 9.65 -5.44 -11.48
N GLU A 97 9.60 -4.33 -10.74
CA GLU A 97 10.78 -3.54 -10.41
C GLU A 97 11.74 -4.31 -9.49
N MET A 98 11.22 -4.99 -8.46
CA MET A 98 12.05 -5.82 -7.58
C MET A 98 12.73 -6.97 -8.34
N ARG A 99 12.02 -7.60 -9.28
CA ARG A 99 12.57 -8.65 -10.15
C ARG A 99 13.70 -8.13 -11.04
N LYS A 100 13.55 -6.93 -11.62
CA LYS A 100 14.62 -6.28 -12.41
C LYS A 100 15.89 -6.03 -11.59
N LYS A 101 15.76 -5.89 -10.26
CA LYS A 101 16.89 -5.72 -9.32
C LYS A 101 17.43 -7.04 -8.77
N GLY A 102 16.90 -8.19 -9.19
CA GLY A 102 17.36 -9.51 -8.76
C GLY A 102 16.69 -10.04 -7.48
N TYR A 103 15.75 -9.30 -6.91
CA TYR A 103 14.97 -9.76 -5.76
C TYR A 103 13.75 -10.54 -6.24
N ARG A 104 13.51 -11.73 -5.69
CA ARG A 104 12.34 -12.56 -6.03
C ARG A 104 11.39 -12.63 -4.86
N SER A 105 10.09 -12.53 -5.16
CA SER A 105 9.02 -12.95 -4.25
C SER A 105 9.21 -14.44 -3.94
N GLY A 106 9.43 -14.78 -2.67
CA GLY A 106 9.46 -16.18 -2.25
C GLY A 106 8.08 -16.79 -2.44
N ARG A 107 8.02 -18.02 -2.97
CA ARG A 107 6.81 -18.86 -2.93
C ARG A 107 7.07 -19.88 -1.82
N VAL A 108 6.34 -19.78 -0.72
CA VAL A 108 6.37 -20.82 0.31
C VAL A 108 5.41 -21.91 -0.15
N THR A 109 5.95 -23.05 -0.58
CA THR A 109 5.19 -24.28 -0.72
C THR A 109 5.32 -25.04 0.59
N VAL A 110 4.26 -25.12 1.39
CA VAL A 110 4.25 -26.00 2.56
C VAL A 110 4.00 -27.41 2.04
N GLY A 111 5.04 -28.26 2.04
CA GLY A 111 4.90 -29.67 1.67
C GLY A 111 4.12 -30.40 2.77
N GLY A 112 3.09 -31.15 2.37
CA GLY A 112 2.34 -32.07 3.24
C GLY A 112 3.05 -33.40 3.44
#